data_AF-A0A0V7ZDA8-F1
#
_entry.id   AF-A0A0V7ZDA8-F1
#
_cell.length_a   1.000
_cell.length_b   1.000
_cell.length_c   1.000
_cell.angle_alpha   90.00
_cell.angle_beta   90.00
_cell.angle_gamma   90.00
#
_symmetry.space_group_name_H-M   'P 1'
#
loop_
_entity.id
_entity.type
_entity.pdbx_description
1 polymer ?
#
loop_
_entity_poly.entity_id
_entity_poly.type
_entity_poly.pdbx_seq_one_letter_code
_entity_poly.pdbx_strand_id
1 'polypeptide(L)'
;MSPTQDPVKWTDSVTAIVGIISAIITLLTYIDGRRKGKSSETIIKETLIKGELIFINSSVSILQKTEKIAPKSESLKSINSNIVNYKKNLEDKLEALKRRFEYSQEAHNWLDKNRKSLSREAGRYALNKCPELININQDTVSKENIIKFYRQINFYLDLICGCLKFGRSNILDKSPIFQLVHLDLYLEAFAFIKEKVKTKSASNNLSKEASSQIVLYVDDLIDIIRTKTQ
;
A
#
# COMPACT_ATOMS: atom_id res chain seq x y z
N MET A 1 -53.77 42.82 -18.63
CA MET A 1 -52.98 41.73 -19.25
C MET A 1 -51.88 41.36 -18.28
N SER A 2 -52.05 40.24 -17.57
CA SER A 2 -51.03 39.74 -16.64
C SER A 2 -50.02 38.88 -17.39
N PRO A 3 -48.71 39.01 -17.15
CA PRO A 3 -47.72 38.16 -17.78
C PRO A 3 -47.75 36.78 -17.14
N THR A 4 -48.09 35.77 -17.93
CA THR A 4 -47.88 34.35 -17.59
C THR A 4 -46.38 34.10 -17.44
N GLN A 5 -45.94 33.82 -16.21
CA GLN A 5 -44.60 33.28 -15.96
C GLN A 5 -44.58 31.81 -16.40
N ASP A 6 -43.75 31.49 -17.39
CA ASP A 6 -43.50 30.11 -17.79
C ASP A 6 -42.94 29.30 -16.60
N PRO A 7 -43.47 28.11 -16.31
CA PRO A 7 -42.91 27.25 -15.28
C PRO A 7 -41.50 26.85 -15.70
N VAL A 8 -40.52 27.32 -14.94
CA VAL A 8 -39.10 26.97 -15.09
C VAL A 8 -38.98 25.44 -15.18
N LYS A 9 -38.18 24.95 -16.13
CA LYS A 9 -37.83 23.53 -16.38
C LYS A 9 -37.07 22.89 -15.19
N TRP A 10 -37.66 22.90 -14.01
CA TRP A 10 -37.14 22.26 -12.81
C TRP A 10 -37.10 20.74 -12.95
N THR A 11 -38.02 20.17 -13.72
CA THR A 11 -38.14 18.74 -13.96
C THR A 11 -36.86 18.16 -14.54
N ASP A 12 -36.30 18.77 -15.59
CA ASP A 12 -35.12 18.26 -16.31
C ASP A 12 -33.85 18.28 -15.45
N SER A 13 -33.74 19.27 -14.56
CA SER A 13 -32.61 19.41 -13.63
C SER A 13 -32.70 18.38 -12.49
N VAL A 14 -33.90 18.09 -12.01
CA VAL A 14 -34.13 17.10 -10.96
C VAL A 14 -33.94 15.68 -11.50
N THR A 15 -34.40 15.36 -12.70
CA THR A 15 -34.15 14.04 -13.33
C THR A 15 -32.65 13.80 -13.57
N ALA A 16 -31.90 14.81 -13.99
CA ALA A 16 -30.44 14.67 -14.15
C ALA A 16 -29.74 14.37 -12.82
N ILE A 17 -30.14 15.03 -11.73
CA ILE A 17 -29.58 14.81 -10.39
C ILE A 17 -29.91 13.40 -9.88
N VAL A 18 -31.17 12.95 -10.03
CA VAL A 18 -31.61 11.60 -9.62
C VAL A 18 -30.88 10.52 -10.43
N GLY A 19 -30.69 10.73 -11.74
CA GLY A 19 -29.94 9.81 -12.60
C GLY A 19 -28.48 9.63 -12.17
N ILE A 20 -27.83 10.74 -11.79
CA ILE A 20 -26.45 10.72 -11.28
C ILE A 20 -26.39 9.96 -9.94
N ILE A 21 -27.31 10.22 -9.01
CA ILE A 21 -27.36 9.53 -7.70
C ILE A 21 -27.59 8.02 -7.88
N SER A 22 -28.47 7.61 -8.79
CA SER A 22 -28.76 6.19 -9.05
C SER A 22 -27.55 5.45 -9.65
N ALA A 23 -26.82 6.10 -10.57
CA ALA A 23 -25.59 5.54 -11.12
C ALA A 23 -24.48 5.39 -10.05
N ILE A 24 -24.42 6.33 -9.11
CA ILE A 24 -23.48 6.30 -7.97
C ILE A 24 -23.80 5.16 -7.01
N ILE A 25 -25.07 4.97 -6.63
CA ILE A 25 -25.49 3.85 -5.76
C ILE A 25 -25.15 2.51 -6.43
N THR A 26 -25.36 2.42 -7.75
CA THR A 26 -25.03 1.21 -8.55
C THR A 26 -23.52 0.95 -8.60
N LEU A 27 -22.70 2.00 -8.74
CA LEU A 27 -21.24 1.86 -8.73
C LEU A 27 -20.72 1.47 -7.33
N LEU A 28 -21.28 2.07 -6.27
CA LEU A 28 -20.94 1.75 -4.89
C LEU A 28 -21.32 0.31 -4.52
N THR A 29 -22.50 -0.16 -4.91
CA THR A 29 -22.92 -1.57 -4.71
C THR A 29 -22.10 -2.54 -5.57
N TYR A 30 -21.73 -2.15 -6.79
CA TYR A 30 -20.82 -2.96 -7.63
C TYR A 30 -19.42 -3.09 -7.00
N ILE A 31 -18.90 -2.02 -6.42
CA ILE A 31 -17.62 -2.00 -5.71
C ILE A 31 -17.70 -2.82 -4.40
N ASP A 32 -18.80 -2.69 -3.66
CA ASP A 32 -19.03 -3.45 -2.42
C ASP A 32 -19.15 -4.96 -2.70
N GLY A 33 -19.79 -5.34 -3.81
CA GLY A 33 -19.87 -6.72 -4.28
C GLY A 33 -18.52 -7.38 -4.58
N ARG A 34 -17.45 -6.60 -4.81
CA ARG A 34 -16.07 -7.12 -4.99
C ARG A 34 -15.27 -7.30 -3.69
N ARG A 35 -15.82 -6.97 -2.51
CA ARG A 35 -15.11 -7.02 -1.21
C ARG A 35 -14.66 -8.42 -0.74
N LYS A 36 -14.87 -9.50 -1.48
CA LYS A 36 -14.46 -10.86 -1.05
C LYS A 36 -12.97 -11.20 -1.26
N GLY A 37 -12.10 -10.25 -1.56
CA GLY A 37 -10.65 -10.49 -1.58
C GLY A 37 -9.85 -9.34 -0.97
N LYS A 38 -9.04 -9.61 0.07
CA LYS A 38 -8.00 -8.72 0.64
C LYS A 38 -6.86 -8.38 -0.35
N SER A 39 -7.12 -8.42 -1.64
CA SER A 39 -6.13 -8.25 -2.70
C SER A 39 -6.31 -6.88 -3.34
N SER A 40 -5.26 -6.04 -3.26
CA SER A 40 -5.13 -4.74 -3.93
C SER A 40 -5.63 -3.50 -3.19
N GLU A 41 -5.62 -3.49 -1.85
CA GLU A 41 -6.12 -2.37 -1.04
C GLU A 41 -5.54 -0.99 -1.45
N THR A 42 -4.25 -0.88 -1.78
CA THR A 42 -3.61 0.39 -2.16
C THR A 42 -4.08 0.93 -3.53
N ILE A 43 -4.08 0.09 -4.57
CA ILE A 43 -4.56 0.48 -5.91
C ILE A 43 -6.08 0.71 -5.90
N ILE A 44 -6.81 -0.07 -5.11
CA ILE A 44 -8.25 0.11 -4.91
C ILE A 44 -8.50 1.45 -4.22
N LYS A 45 -7.77 1.78 -3.14
CA LYS A 45 -7.85 3.08 -2.46
C LYS A 45 -7.52 4.24 -3.39
N GLU A 46 -6.46 4.13 -4.20
CA GLU A 46 -6.10 5.16 -5.17
C GLU A 46 -7.21 5.37 -6.22
N THR A 47 -7.76 4.27 -6.75
CA THR A 47 -8.83 4.31 -7.75
C THR A 47 -10.11 4.90 -7.16
N LEU A 48 -10.46 4.53 -5.92
CA LEU A 48 -11.59 5.09 -5.18
C LEU A 48 -11.42 6.59 -4.97
N ILE A 49 -10.26 7.04 -4.47
CA ILE A 49 -9.99 8.47 -4.24
C ILE A 49 -10.02 9.26 -5.56
N LYS A 50 -9.48 8.71 -6.65
CA LYS A 50 -9.58 9.34 -7.99
C LYS A 50 -11.04 9.44 -8.45
N GLY A 51 -11.84 8.40 -8.23
CA GLY A 51 -13.28 8.42 -8.52
C GLY A 51 -14.03 9.48 -7.71
N GLU A 52 -13.75 9.56 -6.41
CA GLU A 52 -14.34 10.58 -5.52
C GLU A 52 -13.92 12.00 -5.92
N LEU A 53 -12.67 12.22 -6.35
CA LEU A 53 -12.21 13.54 -6.84
C LEU A 53 -12.95 13.98 -8.11
N ILE A 54 -13.18 13.06 -9.06
CA ILE A 54 -13.97 13.34 -10.27
C ILE A 54 -15.39 13.75 -9.90
N PHE A 55 -16.02 13.04 -8.96
CA PHE A 55 -17.34 13.37 -8.45
C PHE A 55 -17.36 14.77 -7.82
N ILE A 56 -16.42 15.06 -6.90
CA ILE A 56 -16.35 16.35 -6.22
C ILE A 56 -16.10 17.51 -7.18
N ASN A 57 -15.21 17.36 -8.16
CA ASN A 57 -15.01 18.38 -9.19
C ASN A 57 -16.29 18.67 -10.00
N SER A 58 -17.11 17.63 -10.23
CA SER A 58 -18.40 17.79 -10.88
C SER A 58 -19.40 18.54 -9.98
N SER A 59 -19.45 18.21 -8.69
CA SER A 59 -20.30 18.90 -7.70
C SER A 59 -19.94 20.38 -7.54
N VAL A 60 -18.63 20.70 -7.50
CA VAL A 60 -18.15 22.10 -7.46
C VAL A 60 -18.61 22.85 -8.71
N SER A 61 -18.50 22.23 -9.89
CA SER A 61 -18.91 22.85 -11.15
C SER A 61 -20.41 23.15 -11.22
N ILE A 62 -21.25 22.28 -10.65
CA ILE A 62 -22.69 22.49 -10.54
C ILE A 62 -22.98 23.64 -9.57
N LEU A 63 -22.38 23.63 -8.39
CA LEU A 63 -22.61 24.66 -7.38
C LEU A 63 -22.18 26.05 -7.83
N GLN A 64 -21.05 26.17 -8.54
CA GLN A 64 -20.63 27.45 -9.13
C GLN A 64 -21.65 27.99 -10.14
N LYS A 65 -22.34 27.11 -10.89
CA LYS A 65 -23.43 27.53 -11.78
C LYS A 65 -24.66 27.93 -10.99
N THR A 66 -25.01 27.21 -9.93
CA THR A 66 -26.16 27.53 -9.06
C THR A 66 -25.95 28.83 -8.28
N GLU A 67 -24.74 29.10 -7.80
CA GLU A 67 -24.39 30.32 -7.06
C GLU A 67 -24.46 31.57 -7.95
N LYS A 68 -24.16 31.45 -9.26
CA LYS A 68 -24.40 32.53 -10.25
C LYS A 68 -25.88 32.84 -10.43
N ILE A 69 -26.77 31.87 -10.24
CA ILE A 69 -28.22 32.02 -10.37
C ILE A 69 -28.85 32.52 -9.06
N ALA A 70 -28.29 32.14 -7.90
CA ALA A 70 -28.80 32.49 -6.57
C ALA A 70 -27.68 32.93 -5.58
N PRO A 71 -27.03 34.09 -5.81
CA PRO A 71 -25.79 34.49 -5.12
C PRO A 71 -25.93 34.87 -3.63
N LYS A 72 -27.16 35.04 -3.13
CA LYS A 72 -27.43 35.45 -1.74
C LYS A 72 -27.81 34.30 -0.80
N SER A 73 -27.76 33.05 -1.27
CA SER A 73 -28.06 31.89 -0.43
C SER A 73 -26.90 31.57 0.51
N GLU A 74 -27.13 31.73 1.81
CA GLU A 74 -26.17 31.39 2.87
C GLU A 74 -25.94 29.87 2.96
N SER A 75 -26.98 29.07 2.67
CA SER A 75 -26.87 27.61 2.60
C SER A 75 -25.97 27.14 1.45
N LEU A 76 -26.03 27.78 0.26
CA LEU A 76 -25.12 27.47 -0.85
C LEU A 76 -23.66 27.79 -0.51
N LYS A 77 -23.39 28.90 0.19
CA LYS A 77 -22.03 29.24 0.63
C LYS A 77 -21.45 28.21 1.59
N SER A 78 -22.23 27.75 2.58
CA SER A 78 -21.80 26.72 3.52
C SER A 78 -21.56 25.36 2.85
N ILE A 79 -22.41 24.97 1.88
CA ILE A 79 -22.23 23.74 1.11
C ILE A 79 -20.94 23.83 0.27
N ASN A 80 -20.69 24.98 -0.36
CA ASN A 80 -19.49 25.20 -1.17
C ASN A 80 -18.21 25.09 -0.31
N SER A 81 -18.17 25.70 0.88
CA SER A 81 -17.00 25.59 1.77
C SER A 81 -16.73 24.16 2.23
N ASN A 82 -17.79 23.38 2.52
CA ASN A 82 -17.65 21.98 2.92
C ASN A 82 -17.09 21.11 1.79
N ILE A 83 -17.55 21.33 0.56
CA ILE A 83 -17.08 20.58 -0.62
C ILE A 83 -15.63 20.94 -0.95
N VAL A 84 -15.26 22.23 -0.86
CA VAL A 84 -13.86 22.66 -1.05
C VAL A 84 -12.95 22.02 0.00
N ASN A 85 -13.35 22.00 1.27
CA ASN A 85 -12.58 21.34 2.33
C ASN A 85 -12.45 19.82 2.12
N TYR A 86 -13.54 19.16 1.72
CA TYR A 86 -13.52 17.73 1.42
C TYR A 86 -12.64 17.41 0.21
N LYS A 87 -12.71 18.23 -0.84
CA LYS A 87 -11.82 18.15 -2.01
C LYS A 87 -10.35 18.18 -1.59
N LYS A 88 -9.96 19.18 -0.80
CA LYS A 88 -8.59 19.34 -0.32
C LYS A 88 -8.12 18.10 0.47
N ASN A 89 -8.96 17.56 1.34
CA ASN A 89 -8.65 16.33 2.09
C ASN A 89 -8.41 15.13 1.14
N LEU A 90 -9.22 14.98 0.08
CA LEU A 90 -9.01 13.93 -0.92
C LEU A 90 -7.73 14.13 -1.73
N GLU A 91 -7.39 15.37 -2.09
CA GLU A 91 -6.14 15.72 -2.76
C GLU A 91 -4.94 15.37 -1.88
N ASP A 92 -4.98 15.73 -0.59
CA ASP A 92 -3.93 15.41 0.39
C ASP A 92 -3.74 13.88 0.55
N LYS A 93 -4.85 13.12 0.60
CA LYS A 93 -4.82 11.65 0.65
C LYS A 93 -4.24 11.03 -0.61
N LEU A 94 -4.60 11.56 -1.78
CA LEU A 94 -4.07 11.07 -3.06
C LEU A 94 -2.57 11.33 -3.14
N GLU A 95 -2.13 12.51 -2.73
CA GLU A 95 -0.72 12.89 -2.70
C GLU A 95 0.08 12.00 -1.74
N ALA A 96 -0.44 11.72 -0.54
CA ALA A 96 0.17 10.79 0.40
C ALA A 96 0.31 9.37 -0.20
N LEU A 97 -0.70 8.89 -0.94
CA LEU A 97 -0.62 7.60 -1.63
C LEU A 97 0.43 7.58 -2.73
N LYS A 98 0.52 8.65 -3.55
CA LYS A 98 1.55 8.77 -4.60
C LYS A 98 2.95 8.69 -4.01
N ARG A 99 3.22 9.48 -2.96
CA ARG A 99 4.52 9.45 -2.26
C ARG A 99 4.83 8.06 -1.72
N ARG A 100 3.84 7.37 -1.14
CA ARG A 100 4.02 5.99 -0.69
C ARG A 100 4.42 5.04 -1.83
N PHE A 101 3.81 5.18 -3.01
CA PHE A 101 4.21 4.40 -4.20
C PHE A 101 5.64 4.71 -4.63
N GLU A 102 6.03 6.00 -4.64
CA GLU A 102 7.40 6.41 -4.98
C GLU A 102 8.42 5.80 -4.01
N TYR A 103 8.18 5.87 -2.70
CA TYR A 103 9.05 5.25 -1.70
C TYR A 103 9.08 3.72 -1.81
N SER A 104 7.95 3.09 -2.13
CA SER A 104 7.89 1.65 -2.37
C SER A 104 8.68 1.23 -3.61
N GLN A 105 8.66 2.06 -4.66
CA GLN A 105 9.43 1.84 -5.88
C GLN A 105 10.94 2.03 -5.64
N GLU A 106 11.32 3.06 -4.89
CA GLU A 106 12.72 3.28 -4.47
C GLU A 106 13.23 2.09 -3.66
N ALA A 107 12.44 1.65 -2.66
CA ALA A 107 12.72 0.47 -1.85
C ALA A 107 12.85 -0.80 -2.70
N HIS A 108 11.95 -1.02 -3.66
CA HIS A 108 12.01 -2.13 -4.61
C HIS A 108 13.32 -2.10 -5.40
N ASN A 109 13.63 -0.97 -6.03
CA ASN A 109 14.83 -0.81 -6.86
C ASN A 109 16.12 -1.05 -6.06
N TRP A 110 16.16 -0.56 -4.82
CA TRP A 110 17.31 -0.76 -3.95
C TRP A 110 17.42 -2.22 -3.52
N LEU A 111 16.33 -2.82 -3.04
CA LEU A 111 16.36 -4.20 -2.55
C LEU A 111 16.65 -5.19 -3.69
N ASP A 112 16.11 -4.97 -4.89
CA ASP A 112 16.34 -5.81 -6.05
C ASP A 112 17.84 -5.88 -6.40
N LYS A 113 18.53 -4.74 -6.39
CA LYS A 113 19.98 -4.65 -6.62
C LYS A 113 20.82 -5.29 -5.51
N ASN A 114 20.36 -5.26 -4.26
CA ASN A 114 21.17 -5.62 -3.10
C ASN A 114 20.84 -6.99 -2.47
N ARG A 115 19.69 -7.61 -2.80
CA ARG A 115 19.16 -8.79 -2.08
C ARG A 115 20.13 -9.98 -2.02
N LYS A 116 20.92 -10.20 -3.08
CA LYS A 116 21.92 -11.28 -3.12
C LYS A 116 23.09 -11.06 -2.17
N SER A 117 23.59 -9.83 -2.06
CA SER A 117 24.65 -9.51 -1.08
C SER A 117 24.08 -9.53 0.33
N LEU A 118 22.91 -8.91 0.50
CA LEU A 118 22.25 -8.76 1.78
C LEU A 118 21.89 -10.10 2.42
N SER A 119 21.36 -11.05 1.64
CA SER A 119 21.09 -12.42 2.12
C SER A 119 22.34 -13.17 2.57
N ARG A 120 23.47 -12.99 1.88
CA ARG A 120 24.75 -13.60 2.27
C ARG A 120 25.30 -12.97 3.54
N GLU A 121 25.28 -11.64 3.65
CA GLU A 121 25.72 -10.93 4.85
C GLU A 121 24.87 -11.32 6.06
N ALA A 122 23.55 -11.32 5.90
CA ALA A 122 22.60 -11.68 6.94
C ALA A 122 22.76 -13.13 7.40
N GLY A 123 22.87 -14.07 6.46
CA GLY A 123 23.07 -15.47 6.81
C GLY A 123 24.41 -15.70 7.51
N ARG A 124 25.50 -15.04 7.08
CA ARG A 124 26.80 -15.13 7.76
C ARG A 124 26.73 -14.58 9.17
N TYR A 125 26.06 -13.44 9.35
CA TYR A 125 25.84 -12.85 10.67
C TYR A 125 25.07 -13.79 11.59
N ALA A 126 23.95 -14.34 11.13
CA ALA A 126 23.13 -15.27 11.91
C ALA A 126 23.91 -16.54 12.29
N LEU A 127 24.66 -17.11 11.33
CA LEU A 127 25.50 -18.27 11.58
C LEU A 127 26.58 -18.00 12.64
N ASN A 128 27.21 -16.82 12.60
CA ASN A 128 28.21 -16.44 13.61
C ASN A 128 27.58 -16.20 15.00
N LYS A 129 26.32 -15.78 15.05
CA LYS A 129 25.62 -15.48 16.30
C LYS A 129 25.03 -16.72 16.96
N CYS A 130 24.75 -17.77 16.19
CA CYS A 130 24.23 -19.05 16.67
C CYS A 130 25.15 -20.23 16.29
N PRO A 131 26.42 -20.23 16.73
CA PRO A 131 27.39 -21.28 16.35
C PRO A 131 26.97 -22.68 16.80
N GLU A 132 26.22 -22.78 17.91
CA GLU A 132 25.66 -24.04 18.44
C GLU A 132 24.68 -24.72 17.48
N LEU A 133 24.01 -23.95 16.62
CA LEU A 133 23.06 -24.46 15.63
C LEU A 133 23.76 -24.98 14.36
N ILE A 134 25.08 -24.77 14.25
CA ILE A 134 25.90 -25.19 13.10
C ILE A 134 26.74 -26.43 13.45
N ASN A 135 26.96 -26.68 14.75
CA ASN A 135 27.93 -27.66 15.24
C ASN A 135 27.41 -29.11 15.27
N ILE A 136 26.31 -29.42 14.59
CA ILE A 136 25.76 -30.78 14.52
C ILE A 136 26.14 -31.37 13.16
N ASN A 137 27.32 -31.99 13.14
CA ASN A 137 27.90 -32.86 12.09
C ASN A 137 28.58 -32.16 10.91
N GLN A 138 29.92 -32.27 10.86
CA GLN A 138 30.85 -31.84 9.81
C GLN A 138 30.65 -32.54 8.44
N ASP A 139 29.48 -33.10 8.17
CA ASP A 139 29.14 -33.77 6.93
C ASP A 139 28.77 -32.79 5.82
N THR A 140 28.84 -33.25 4.57
CA THR A 140 28.33 -32.58 3.36
C THR A 140 26.89 -32.06 3.52
N VAL A 141 26.10 -32.70 4.38
CA VAL A 141 24.74 -32.31 4.79
C VAL A 141 24.72 -30.92 5.46
N SER A 142 25.74 -30.55 6.25
CA SER A 142 25.83 -29.21 6.86
C SER A 142 26.04 -28.11 5.83
N LYS A 143 26.88 -28.35 4.81
CA LYS A 143 27.14 -27.40 3.72
C LYS A 143 25.91 -27.19 2.84
N GLU A 144 25.19 -28.26 2.51
CA GLU A 144 23.93 -28.16 1.77
C GLU A 144 22.88 -27.37 2.54
N ASN A 145 22.76 -27.58 3.86
CA ASN A 145 21.83 -26.85 4.70
C ASN A 145 22.17 -25.36 4.78
N ILE A 146 23.45 -25.01 4.87
CA ILE A 146 23.91 -23.61 4.81
C ILE A 146 23.58 -22.98 3.44
N ILE A 147 23.78 -23.70 2.34
CA ILE A 147 23.42 -23.21 0.99
C ILE A 147 21.90 -23.01 0.89
N LYS A 148 21.10 -23.96 1.38
CA LYS A 148 19.63 -23.86 1.45
C LYS A 148 19.22 -22.65 2.28
N PHE A 149 19.83 -22.41 3.44
CA PHE A 149 19.57 -21.26 4.30
C PHE A 149 19.76 -19.93 3.56
N TYR A 150 20.90 -19.72 2.91
CA TYR A 150 21.14 -18.50 2.12
C TYR A 150 20.13 -18.33 0.99
N ARG A 151 19.78 -19.42 0.29
CA ARG A 151 18.79 -19.41 -0.79
C ARG A 151 17.40 -19.03 -0.27
N GLN A 152 17.01 -19.54 0.89
CA GLN A 152 15.72 -19.23 1.50
C GLN A 152 15.64 -17.77 1.95
N ILE A 153 16.69 -17.21 2.58
CA ILE A 153 16.72 -15.77 2.89
C ILE A 153 16.55 -14.95 1.60
N ASN A 154 17.32 -15.28 0.55
CA ASN A 154 17.22 -14.57 -0.73
C ASN A 154 15.84 -14.70 -1.38
N PHE A 155 15.21 -15.88 -1.27
CA PHE A 155 13.84 -16.11 -1.74
C PHE A 155 12.84 -15.22 -1.01
N TYR A 156 12.92 -15.13 0.32
CA TYR A 156 12.04 -14.25 1.08
C TYR A 156 12.25 -12.77 0.74
N LEU A 157 13.50 -12.34 0.54
CA LEU A 157 13.79 -10.99 0.05
C LEU A 157 13.20 -10.73 -1.35
N ASP A 158 13.17 -11.74 -2.22
CA ASP A 158 12.53 -11.65 -3.55
C ASP A 158 11.01 -11.48 -3.44
N LEU A 159 10.37 -12.16 -2.49
CA LEU A 159 8.95 -11.96 -2.19
C LEU A 159 8.66 -10.55 -1.66
N ILE A 160 9.53 -10.02 -0.79
CA ILE A 160 9.44 -8.63 -0.33
C ILE A 160 9.62 -7.66 -1.50
N CYS A 161 10.56 -7.90 -2.42
CA CYS A 161 10.68 -7.14 -3.66
C CYS A 161 9.37 -7.14 -4.47
N GLY A 162 8.69 -8.29 -4.56
CA GLY A 162 7.37 -8.39 -5.16
C GLY A 162 6.32 -7.54 -4.44
N CYS A 163 6.30 -7.59 -3.11
CA CYS A 163 5.37 -6.80 -2.30
C CYS A 163 5.56 -5.29 -2.51
N LEU A 164 6.81 -4.84 -2.52
CA LEU A 164 7.18 -3.45 -2.76
C LEU A 164 6.82 -2.99 -4.17
N LYS A 165 7.05 -3.84 -5.19
CA LYS A 165 6.73 -3.53 -6.59
C LYS A 165 5.23 -3.31 -6.81
N PHE A 166 4.39 -4.11 -6.15
CA PHE A 166 2.94 -4.08 -6.35
C PHE A 166 2.18 -3.33 -5.25
N GLY A 167 2.85 -2.95 -4.16
CA GLY A 167 2.23 -2.35 -2.98
C GLY A 167 1.24 -3.27 -2.26
N ARG A 168 1.52 -4.58 -2.21
CA ARG A 168 0.62 -5.63 -1.69
C ARG A 168 1.37 -6.64 -0.81
N SER A 169 0.88 -6.94 0.39
CA SER A 169 1.45 -7.93 1.32
C SER A 169 1.04 -9.38 1.02
N ASN A 170 0.01 -9.59 0.20
CA ASN A 170 -0.60 -10.91 -0.05
C ASN A 170 0.38 -11.97 -0.62
N ILE A 171 1.51 -11.55 -1.19
CA ILE A 171 2.56 -12.43 -1.69
C ILE A 171 3.26 -13.13 -0.51
N LEU A 172 3.46 -12.45 0.63
CA LEU A 172 4.07 -13.04 1.83
C LEU A 172 3.12 -14.01 2.52
N ASP A 173 1.84 -13.67 2.65
CA ASP A 173 0.83 -14.53 3.29
C ASP A 173 0.72 -15.91 2.62
N LYS A 174 0.82 -15.91 1.28
CA LYS A 174 0.73 -17.12 0.45
C LYS A 174 2.07 -17.81 0.27
N SER A 175 3.15 -17.28 0.82
CA SER A 175 4.47 -17.87 0.67
C SER A 175 4.55 -19.22 1.38
N PRO A 176 5.23 -20.20 0.77
CA PRO A 176 5.58 -21.42 1.49
C PRO A 176 6.56 -21.04 2.60
N ILE A 177 6.22 -21.43 3.83
CA ILE A 177 7.22 -21.50 4.89
C ILE A 177 7.91 -22.84 4.71
N PHE A 178 9.16 -22.79 4.23
CA PHE A 178 9.95 -24.00 4.10
C PHE A 178 10.15 -24.62 5.48
N GLN A 179 10.43 -25.93 5.54
CA GLN A 179 10.96 -26.52 6.78
C GLN A 179 12.24 -25.79 7.14
N LEU A 180 12.13 -24.90 8.13
CA LEU A 180 13.23 -24.08 8.60
C LEU A 180 14.15 -24.98 9.41
N VAL A 181 15.44 -25.01 9.06
CA VAL A 181 16.44 -25.83 9.76
C VAL A 181 16.46 -25.46 11.26
N HIS A 182 16.56 -24.17 11.55
CA HIS A 182 16.38 -23.61 12.89
C HIS A 182 15.71 -22.24 12.77
N LEU A 183 14.54 -22.06 13.39
CA LEU A 183 13.77 -20.82 13.36
C LEU A 183 14.63 -19.60 13.76
N ASP A 184 15.41 -19.73 14.83
CA ASP A 184 16.21 -18.63 15.39
C ASP A 184 17.25 -18.09 14.41
N LEU A 185 17.84 -18.94 13.56
CA LEU A 185 18.75 -18.49 12.49
C LEU A 185 18.08 -17.53 11.51
N TYR A 186 16.82 -17.80 11.15
CA TYR A 186 16.06 -16.92 10.25
C TYR A 186 15.70 -15.61 10.94
N LEU A 187 15.24 -15.68 12.19
CA LEU A 187 14.90 -14.48 12.97
C LEU A 187 16.11 -13.55 13.12
N GLU A 188 17.29 -14.10 13.40
CA GLU A 188 18.54 -13.32 13.48
C GLU A 188 18.97 -12.74 12.14
N ALA A 189 18.85 -13.50 11.04
CA ALA A 189 19.13 -12.99 9.71
C ALA A 189 18.21 -11.81 9.33
N PHE A 190 16.90 -11.93 9.60
CA PHE A 190 15.95 -10.86 9.29
C PHE A 190 16.09 -9.65 10.22
N ALA A 191 16.43 -9.86 11.49
CA ALA A 191 16.77 -8.78 12.41
C ALA A 191 18.00 -8.00 11.90
N PHE A 192 19.05 -8.69 11.46
CA PHE A 192 20.22 -8.06 10.85
C PHE A 192 19.86 -7.24 9.60
N ILE A 193 19.00 -7.79 8.73
CA ILE A 193 18.54 -7.09 7.53
C ILE A 193 17.88 -5.76 7.87
N LYS A 194 17.01 -5.73 8.90
CA LYS A 194 16.36 -4.49 9.35
C LYS A 194 17.39 -3.43 9.75
N GLU A 195 18.36 -3.80 10.58
CA GLU A 195 19.39 -2.87 11.06
C GLU A 195 20.30 -2.39 9.93
N LYS A 196 20.66 -3.27 8.99
CA LYS A 196 21.44 -2.91 7.81
C LYS A 196 20.72 -1.91 6.93
N VAL A 197 19.42 -2.11 6.69
CA VAL A 197 18.58 -1.20 5.89
C VAL A 197 18.45 0.17 6.56
N LYS A 198 18.21 0.22 7.88
CA LYS A 198 18.19 1.47 8.65
C LYS A 198 19.53 2.22 8.59
N THR A 199 20.64 1.50 8.70
CA THR A 199 21.99 2.09 8.57
C THR A 199 22.24 2.65 7.18
N LYS A 200 21.72 1.98 6.13
CA LYS A 200 21.81 2.48 4.75
C LYS A 200 20.99 3.74 4.54
N SER A 201 19.86 3.87 5.24
CA SER A 201 19.11 5.12 5.28
C SER A 201 19.91 6.26 5.89
N ALA A 202 20.60 6.02 7.01
CA ALA A 202 21.45 7.02 7.66
C ALA A 202 22.65 7.49 6.80
N SER A 203 23.04 6.70 5.79
CA SER A 203 24.12 7.04 4.84
C SER A 203 23.63 7.62 3.51
N ASN A 204 22.37 8.08 3.44
CA ASN A 204 21.73 8.68 2.26
C ASN A 204 21.72 7.81 0.98
N ASN A 205 21.92 6.50 1.12
CA ASN A 205 21.83 5.56 -0.01
C ASN A 205 20.40 5.07 -0.27
N LEU A 206 19.47 5.39 0.63
CA LEU A 206 18.06 5.01 0.62
C LEU A 206 17.28 6.01 1.46
N SER A 207 16.16 6.55 0.97
CA SER A 207 15.33 7.46 1.77
C SER A 207 14.80 6.77 3.03
N LYS A 208 14.50 7.56 4.08
CA LYS A 208 13.98 7.04 5.34
C LYS A 208 12.63 6.35 5.15
N GLU A 209 11.81 6.90 4.27
CA GLU A 209 10.50 6.40 3.93
C GLU A 209 10.59 5.09 3.13
N ALA A 210 11.50 5.00 2.16
CA ALA A 210 11.76 3.76 1.42
C ALA A 210 12.33 2.66 2.34
N SER A 211 13.29 3.00 3.19
CA SER A 211 13.81 2.11 4.23
C SER A 211 12.69 1.59 5.13
N SER A 212 11.74 2.46 5.51
CA SER A 212 10.59 2.08 6.35
C SER A 212 9.65 1.11 5.64
N GLN A 213 9.47 1.20 4.32
CA GLN A 213 8.68 0.21 3.56
C GLN A 213 9.34 -1.17 3.58
N ILE A 214 10.66 -1.26 3.41
CA ILE A 214 11.38 -2.54 3.49
C ILE A 214 11.23 -3.14 4.89
N VAL A 215 11.47 -2.34 5.93
CA VAL A 215 11.39 -2.79 7.33
C VAL A 215 10.00 -3.33 7.65
N LEU A 216 8.93 -2.65 7.20
CA LEU A 216 7.56 -3.09 7.39
C LEU A 216 7.33 -4.51 6.82
N TYR A 217 7.76 -4.78 5.59
CA TYR A 217 7.58 -6.11 5.00
C TYR A 217 8.51 -7.18 5.61
N VAL A 218 9.65 -6.80 6.16
CA VAL A 218 10.50 -7.72 6.93
C VAL A 218 9.84 -8.07 8.26
N ASP A 219 9.19 -7.11 8.92
CA ASP A 219 8.42 -7.35 10.14
C ASP A 219 7.22 -8.27 9.87
N ASP A 220 6.45 -8.01 8.81
CA ASP A 220 5.36 -8.89 8.38
C ASP A 220 5.87 -10.33 8.14
N LEU A 221 7.02 -10.49 7.49
CA LEU A 221 7.63 -11.80 7.26
C LEU A 221 8.03 -12.50 8.57
N ILE A 222 8.64 -11.78 9.51
CA ILE A 222 9.02 -12.31 10.83
C ILE A 222 7.77 -12.84 11.55
N ASP A 223 6.68 -12.08 11.53
CA ASP A 223 5.42 -12.46 12.18
C ASP A 223 4.78 -13.68 11.50
N ILE A 224 4.82 -13.76 10.17
CA ILE A 224 4.35 -14.95 9.42
C ILE A 224 5.18 -16.18 9.80
N ILE A 225 6.51 -16.05 9.83
CA ILE A 225 7.42 -17.14 10.17
C ILE A 225 7.14 -17.65 11.60
N ARG A 226 6.96 -16.74 12.57
CA ARG A 226 6.62 -17.11 13.95
C ARG A 226 5.29 -17.85 14.05
N THR A 227 4.27 -17.34 13.36
CA THR A 227 2.90 -17.88 13.45
C THR A 227 2.76 -19.24 12.77
N LYS A 228 3.47 -19.48 11.67
CA LYS A 228 3.36 -20.72 10.87
C LYS A 228 4.30 -21.84 11.31
N THR A 229 5.23 -21.56 12.23
CA THR A 229 6.22 -22.53 12.74
C THR A 229 5.91 -22.99 14.17
N GLN A 230 4.89 -22.40 14.82
CA GLN A 230 4.25 -22.89 16.04
C GLN A 230 3.16 -23.92 15.70
#